data_AF-A0A0N1HN36-F1
#
_entry.id   AF-A0A0N1HN36-F1
#
_cell.length_a   1.000
_cell.length_b   1.000
_cell.length_c   1.000
_cell.angle_alpha   90.00
_cell.angle_beta   90.00
_cell.angle_gamma   90.00
#
_symmetry.space_group_name_H-M   'P 1'
#
loop_
_entity.id
_entity.type
_entity.pdbx_description
1 polymer ?
#
loop_
_entity_poly.entity_id
_entity_poly.type
_entity_poly.pdbx_seq_one_letter_code
_entity_poly.pdbx_strand_id
1 'polypeptide(L)'
;MYPSLRLPWSTSPSQAETLYRSAGLLRTKGTIFLLPPPDSQLRVAFNNSPRPKTRMSSGAVALCKHFERRQALQDLDKARTIRSMLGYDNADGVGPGADDGNDGSSGSASVLGASRPDGAAQSYRLSKRKEGDAPHPYWPLPTGSNDEKTATAEKVLDKVLAEAVWRNVMLLHSGVAVYEIRVLGGWGMRWTLAVERDGDEVEGQGADDNTSDSVRQTTTMQGEDGDAVVLNETNSSATVKPTAADPKDEESLAQTNWKITRVTFRGLLEPIAGLDHEL
;
A
#
# COMPACT_ATOMS: atom_id res chain seq x y z
N MET A 1 -0.66 -13.63 20.01
CA MET A 1 -1.44 -12.82 19.05
C MET A 1 -2.40 -11.97 19.86
N TYR A 2 -2.49 -10.68 19.56
CA TYR A 2 -2.99 -9.61 20.44
C TYR A 2 -4.46 -9.80 20.86
N PRO A 3 -4.73 -10.22 22.12
CA PRO A 3 -6.09 -10.41 22.60
C PRO A 3 -6.91 -9.12 22.56
N SER A 4 -6.26 -7.97 22.75
CA SER A 4 -6.85 -6.64 22.74
C SER A 4 -7.53 -6.24 21.42
N LEU A 5 -7.13 -6.83 20.30
CA LEU A 5 -7.73 -6.56 18.98
C LEU A 5 -8.93 -7.47 18.68
N ARG A 6 -9.08 -8.57 19.41
CA ARG A 6 -10.16 -9.54 19.20
C ARG A 6 -11.43 -9.02 19.85
N LEU A 7 -12.50 -8.94 19.06
CA LEU A 7 -13.84 -8.69 19.57
C LEU A 7 -14.51 -10.04 19.87
N PRO A 8 -15.36 -10.11 20.92
CA PRO A 8 -16.17 -11.29 21.17
C PRO A 8 -17.13 -11.53 20.00
N TRP A 9 -17.45 -12.80 19.73
CA TRP A 9 -18.49 -13.17 18.76
C TRP A 9 -19.89 -12.80 19.26
N SER A 10 -20.84 -12.61 18.35
CA SER A 10 -22.24 -12.42 18.71
C SER A 10 -22.80 -13.65 19.43
N THR A 11 -23.71 -13.42 20.37
CA THR A 11 -24.47 -14.50 21.03
C THR A 11 -25.53 -15.12 20.10
N SER A 12 -25.95 -14.36 19.09
CA SER A 12 -26.92 -14.77 18.07
C SER A 12 -26.30 -14.51 16.69
N PRO A 13 -25.33 -15.34 16.24
CA PRO A 13 -24.57 -15.07 15.03
C PRO A 13 -25.46 -15.21 13.79
N SER A 14 -25.25 -14.31 12.82
CA SER A 14 -25.84 -14.47 11.49
C SER A 14 -25.24 -15.69 10.77
N GLN A 15 -25.86 -16.11 9.65
CA GLN A 15 -25.28 -17.16 8.81
C GLN A 15 -23.89 -16.77 8.30
N ALA A 16 -23.71 -15.51 7.89
CA ALA A 16 -22.42 -14.98 7.44
C ALA A 16 -21.36 -15.02 8.57
N GLU A 17 -21.70 -14.59 9.79
CA GLU A 17 -20.79 -14.67 10.94
C GLU A 17 -20.42 -16.12 11.27
N THR A 18 -21.39 -17.03 11.19
CA THR A 18 -21.17 -18.46 11.43
C THR A 18 -20.18 -19.05 10.43
N LEU A 19 -20.37 -18.76 9.13
CA LEU A 19 -19.45 -19.20 8.06
C LEU A 19 -18.05 -18.59 8.27
N TYR A 20 -17.99 -17.29 8.55
CA TYR A 20 -16.76 -16.56 8.80
C TYR A 20 -15.95 -17.16 9.97
N ARG A 21 -16.64 -17.44 11.09
CA ARG A 21 -16.06 -18.11 12.25
C ARG A 21 -15.59 -19.54 11.93
N SER A 22 -16.40 -20.30 11.19
CA SER A 22 -16.06 -21.69 10.82
C SER A 22 -14.83 -21.77 9.89
N ALA A 23 -14.57 -20.72 9.11
CA ALA A 23 -13.38 -20.58 8.28
C ALA A 23 -12.11 -20.17 9.07
N GLY A 24 -12.20 -20.06 10.39
CA GLY A 24 -11.06 -19.72 11.26
C GLY A 24 -10.64 -18.24 11.19
N LEU A 25 -11.51 -17.37 10.65
CA LEU A 25 -11.26 -15.93 10.58
C LEU A 25 -11.58 -15.28 11.94
N LEU A 26 -10.96 -14.12 12.19
CA LEU A 26 -11.07 -13.43 13.48
C LEU A 26 -11.87 -12.14 13.35
N ARG A 27 -12.68 -11.85 14.38
CA ARG A 27 -13.44 -10.61 14.48
C ARG A 27 -12.59 -9.53 15.17
N THR A 28 -12.43 -8.41 14.50
CA THR A 28 -11.86 -7.15 15.04
C THR A 28 -12.75 -5.96 14.70
N LYS A 29 -12.41 -4.76 15.16
CA LYS A 29 -13.07 -3.53 14.74
C LYS A 29 -13.00 -3.38 13.21
N GLY A 30 -14.14 -3.08 12.58
CA GLY A 30 -14.27 -2.93 11.12
C GLY A 30 -14.37 -4.25 10.35
N THR A 31 -14.49 -5.41 11.02
CA THR A 31 -14.69 -6.70 10.33
C THR A 31 -15.99 -6.69 9.56
N ILE A 32 -15.94 -7.17 8.32
CA ILE A 32 -17.12 -7.55 7.54
C ILE A 32 -17.11 -9.07 7.41
N PHE A 33 -18.26 -9.73 7.56
CA PHE A 33 -18.37 -11.19 7.52
C PHE A 33 -18.37 -11.74 6.09
N LEU A 34 -17.37 -11.30 5.31
CA LEU A 34 -17.13 -11.71 3.93
C LEU A 34 -16.01 -12.74 3.90
N LEU A 35 -16.24 -13.90 3.29
CA LEU A 35 -15.19 -14.89 3.13
C LEU A 35 -14.06 -14.34 2.23
N PRO A 36 -12.79 -14.56 2.60
CA PRO A 36 -11.67 -14.07 1.82
C PRO A 36 -11.59 -14.76 0.45
N PRO A 37 -10.87 -14.16 -0.52
CA PRO A 37 -10.62 -14.84 -1.78
C PRO A 37 -9.74 -16.10 -1.53
N PRO A 38 -9.85 -17.14 -2.37
CA PRO A 38 -9.05 -18.34 -2.21
C PRO A 38 -7.55 -18.06 -2.37
N ASP A 39 -6.70 -18.87 -1.73
CA ASP A 39 -5.23 -18.70 -1.75
C ASP A 39 -4.65 -18.62 -3.18
N SER A 40 -5.25 -19.30 -4.15
CA SER A 40 -4.85 -19.21 -5.57
C SER A 40 -5.00 -17.79 -6.15
N GLN A 41 -6.07 -17.07 -5.81
CA GLN A 41 -6.26 -15.69 -6.24
C GLN A 41 -5.29 -14.73 -5.53
N LEU A 42 -4.97 -14.99 -4.26
CA LEU A 42 -3.96 -14.22 -3.52
C LEU A 42 -2.58 -14.34 -4.18
N ARG A 43 -2.20 -15.56 -4.60
CA ARG A 43 -0.96 -15.85 -5.32
C ARG A 43 -0.91 -15.14 -6.66
N VAL A 44 -1.99 -15.17 -7.44
CA VAL A 44 -2.08 -14.43 -8.71
C VAL A 44 -1.87 -12.93 -8.46
N ALA A 45 -2.59 -12.34 -7.51
CA ALA A 45 -2.44 -10.92 -7.18
C ALA A 45 -1.03 -10.54 -6.69
N PHE A 46 -0.37 -11.44 -5.95
CA PHE A 46 0.99 -11.24 -5.46
C PHE A 46 2.04 -11.37 -6.57
N ASN A 47 1.86 -12.33 -7.47
CA ASN A 47 2.77 -12.62 -8.59
C ASN A 47 2.58 -11.68 -9.79
N ASN A 48 1.43 -11.00 -9.90
CA ASN A 48 1.18 -10.00 -10.92
C ASN A 48 2.24 -8.90 -10.90
N SER A 49 2.71 -8.54 -12.09
CA SER A 49 3.64 -7.43 -12.26
C SER A 49 2.93 -6.09 -12.05
N PRO A 50 3.43 -5.19 -11.20
CA PRO A 50 2.76 -3.91 -10.93
C PRO A 50 2.87 -2.92 -12.10
N ARG A 51 3.72 -3.19 -13.10
CA ARG A 51 3.89 -2.37 -14.31
C ARG A 51 4.13 -3.28 -15.51
N PRO A 52 3.56 -3.02 -16.69
CA PRO A 52 3.73 -3.89 -17.85
C PRO A 52 5.19 -4.18 -18.23
N LYS A 53 6.11 -3.25 -17.95
CA LYS A 53 7.54 -3.37 -18.27
C LYS A 53 8.39 -4.05 -17.19
N THR A 54 7.90 -4.22 -15.96
CA THR A 54 8.70 -4.87 -14.91
C THR A 54 8.54 -6.38 -14.96
N ARG A 55 9.65 -7.11 -14.88
CA ARG A 55 9.67 -8.57 -14.78
C ARG A 55 9.52 -9.09 -13.35
N MET A 56 9.51 -8.19 -12.37
CA MET A 56 9.42 -8.53 -10.95
C MET A 56 7.97 -8.52 -10.47
N SER A 57 7.58 -9.51 -9.67
CA SER A 57 6.24 -9.56 -9.08
C SER A 57 5.98 -8.40 -8.11
N SER A 58 4.71 -8.09 -7.87
CA SER A 58 4.30 -7.09 -6.86
C SER A 58 4.84 -7.43 -5.47
N GLY A 59 4.82 -8.72 -5.11
CA GLY A 59 5.43 -9.23 -3.89
C GLY A 59 6.92 -8.94 -3.77
N ALA A 60 7.70 -9.25 -4.80
CA ALA A 60 9.14 -9.00 -4.81
C ALA A 60 9.48 -7.52 -4.84
N VAL A 61 8.71 -6.69 -5.54
CA VAL A 61 8.87 -5.22 -5.50
C VAL A 61 8.63 -4.69 -4.09
N ALA A 62 7.57 -5.15 -3.40
CA ALA A 62 7.29 -4.75 -2.04
C ALA A 62 8.41 -5.17 -1.07
N LEU A 63 8.93 -6.39 -1.23
CA LEU A 63 10.04 -6.90 -0.44
C LEU A 63 11.33 -6.08 -0.66
N CYS A 64 11.69 -5.74 -1.91
CA CYS A 64 12.85 -4.89 -2.18
C CYS A 64 12.68 -3.50 -1.55
N LYS A 65 11.53 -2.86 -1.76
CA LYS A 65 11.22 -1.54 -1.19
C LYS A 65 11.28 -1.53 0.33
N HIS A 66 10.88 -2.62 0.99
CA HIS A 66 10.95 -2.76 2.43
C HIS A 66 12.38 -2.58 2.95
N PHE A 67 13.34 -3.26 2.32
CA PHE A 67 14.75 -3.16 2.69
C PHE A 67 15.37 -1.80 2.35
N GLU A 68 15.01 -1.21 1.22
CA GLU A 68 15.46 0.13 0.82
C GLU A 68 15.06 1.19 1.85
N ARG A 69 13.80 1.15 2.32
CA ARG A 69 13.31 2.08 3.37
C ARG A 69 14.03 1.88 4.70
N ARG A 70 14.29 0.63 5.09
CA ARG A 70 14.98 0.34 6.35
C ARG A 70 16.42 0.83 6.34
N GLN A 71 17.11 0.70 5.20
CA GLN A 71 18.47 1.22 5.05
C GLN A 71 18.50 2.75 5.19
N ALA A 72 17.53 3.43 4.56
CA ALA A 72 17.41 4.89 4.70
C ALA A 72 17.21 5.35 6.15
N LEU A 73 16.43 4.62 6.95
CA LEU A 73 16.26 4.92 8.38
C LEU A 73 17.56 4.72 9.17
N GLN A 74 18.30 3.64 8.90
CA GLN A 74 19.58 3.38 9.56
C GLN A 74 20.62 4.44 9.22
N ASP A 75 20.64 4.92 7.98
CA ASP A 75 21.56 5.97 7.55
C ASP A 75 21.21 7.33 8.19
N LEU A 76 19.92 7.64 8.37
CA LEU A 76 19.46 8.82 9.11
C LEU A 76 19.86 8.77 10.59
N ASP A 77 19.69 7.62 11.25
CA ASP A 77 20.08 7.46 12.66
C ASP A 77 21.60 7.57 12.82
N LYS A 78 22.39 6.95 11.93
CA LYS A 78 23.86 7.11 11.91
C LYS A 78 24.26 8.57 11.72
N ALA A 79 23.62 9.28 10.80
CA ALA A 79 23.90 10.70 10.56
C ALA A 79 23.57 11.55 11.80
N ARG A 80 22.47 11.25 12.50
CA ARG A 80 22.12 11.89 13.78
C ARG A 80 23.16 11.60 14.85
N THR A 81 23.59 10.34 14.99
CA THR A 81 24.64 9.97 15.95
C THR A 81 25.97 10.68 15.66
N ILE A 82 26.39 10.74 14.40
CA ILE A 82 27.62 11.44 14.00
C ILE A 82 27.51 12.94 14.28
N ARG A 83 26.36 13.56 13.95
CA ARG A 83 26.11 14.99 14.26
C ARG A 83 26.24 15.27 15.75
N SER A 84 25.68 14.39 16.58
CA SER A 84 25.76 14.49 18.04
C SER A 84 27.19 14.32 18.56
N MET A 85 27.95 13.36 18.04
CA MET A 85 29.36 13.17 18.39
C MET A 85 30.25 14.36 17.99
N LEU A 86 29.92 15.06 16.91
CA LEU A 86 30.65 16.22 16.43
C LEU A 86 30.23 17.54 17.13
N GLY A 87 29.29 17.48 18.10
CA GLY A 87 28.89 18.65 18.88
C GLY A 87 28.04 19.68 18.11
N TYR A 88 27.50 19.31 16.94
CA TYR A 88 26.68 20.19 16.11
C TYR A 88 25.25 20.39 16.63
N ASP A 89 24.87 19.74 17.74
CA ASP A 89 23.53 19.85 18.33
C ASP A 89 23.37 21.10 19.24
N ASN A 90 24.41 21.93 19.40
CA ASN A 90 24.43 23.08 20.35
C ASN A 90 24.32 24.48 19.70
N ALA A 91 23.79 24.61 18.48
CA ALA A 91 23.72 25.91 17.81
C ALA A 91 22.50 26.79 18.19
N ASP A 92 21.63 26.37 19.11
CA ASP A 92 20.43 27.14 19.54
C ASP A 92 20.64 27.96 20.83
N GLY A 93 21.84 28.54 21.00
CA GLY A 93 22.21 29.24 22.22
C GLY A 93 22.40 30.77 22.11
N VAL A 94 22.30 31.38 20.93
CA VAL A 94 22.37 32.84 20.78
C VAL A 94 21.41 33.28 19.68
N GLY A 95 20.19 33.64 20.06
CA GLY A 95 19.29 34.37 19.17
C GLY A 95 19.91 35.73 18.84
N PRO A 96 20.11 36.09 17.56
CA PRO A 96 20.39 37.46 17.23
C PRO A 96 19.15 38.29 17.57
N GLY A 97 19.36 39.22 18.49
CA GLY A 97 18.37 40.23 18.85
C GLY A 97 17.85 40.94 17.61
N ALA A 98 16.61 41.39 17.74
CA ALA A 98 15.91 42.25 16.82
C ALA A 98 16.81 43.39 16.30
N ASP A 99 16.83 43.56 14.99
CA ASP A 99 16.91 44.91 14.42
C ASP A 99 15.92 45.00 13.25
N ASP A 100 14.92 45.84 13.47
CA ASP A 100 13.86 46.20 12.55
C ASP A 100 14.44 47.15 11.50
N GLY A 101 14.58 46.69 10.25
CA GLY A 101 15.24 47.46 9.20
C GLY A 101 14.71 47.18 7.80
N ASN A 102 13.55 47.75 7.50
CA ASN A 102 13.15 48.35 6.22
C ASN A 102 14.27 48.51 5.15
N ASP A 103 14.11 47.92 3.95
CA ASP A 103 13.71 48.65 2.73
C ASP A 103 13.29 47.68 1.61
N GLY A 104 12.42 48.17 0.73
CA GLY A 104 12.03 47.47 -0.47
C GLY A 104 13.01 47.74 -1.60
N SER A 105 13.51 46.66 -2.22
CA SER A 105 14.13 46.76 -3.54
C SER A 105 13.76 45.55 -4.39
N SER A 106 13.01 45.83 -5.45
CA SER A 106 12.58 44.91 -6.49
C SER A 106 13.73 44.64 -7.44
N GLY A 107 14.55 43.63 -7.12
CA GLY A 107 15.60 43.11 -7.99
C GLY A 107 15.15 41.90 -8.79
N SER A 108 14.85 42.12 -10.07
CA SER A 108 14.62 41.08 -11.09
C SER A 108 15.91 40.29 -11.35
N ALA A 109 16.08 39.17 -10.65
CA ALA A 109 17.19 38.24 -10.86
C ALA A 109 16.86 37.24 -11.97
N SER A 110 17.53 37.41 -13.11
CA SER A 110 17.61 36.49 -14.23
C SER A 110 18.17 35.15 -13.76
N VAL A 111 17.33 34.12 -13.69
CA VAL A 111 17.71 32.74 -13.36
C VAL A 111 18.52 32.15 -14.51
N LEU A 112 19.85 32.19 -14.38
CA LEU A 112 20.78 31.45 -15.21
C LEU A 112 20.60 29.94 -14.95
N GLY A 113 20.36 29.20 -16.02
CA GLY A 113 20.12 27.76 -16.01
C GLY A 113 21.32 26.98 -15.45
N ALA A 114 21.16 26.49 -14.22
CA ALA A 114 22.02 25.46 -13.67
C ALA A 114 21.63 24.12 -14.30
N SER A 115 22.45 23.65 -15.24
CA SER A 115 22.40 22.29 -15.80
C SER A 115 22.34 21.28 -14.66
N ARG A 116 21.20 20.58 -14.54
CA ARG A 116 21.03 19.48 -13.59
C ARG A 116 22.07 18.40 -13.91
N PRO A 117 22.90 17.97 -12.94
CA PRO A 117 23.84 16.89 -13.18
C PRO A 117 23.07 15.58 -13.39
N ASP A 118 23.17 15.03 -14.60
CA ASP A 118 22.61 13.73 -15.02
C ASP A 118 23.18 12.51 -14.23
N GLY A 119 23.99 12.73 -13.20
CA GLY A 119 24.62 11.69 -12.38
C GLY A 119 23.78 11.18 -11.20
N ALA A 120 22.67 11.83 -10.83
CA ALA A 120 21.91 11.47 -9.63
C ALA A 120 21.08 10.18 -9.78
N ALA A 121 20.84 9.70 -11.01
CA ALA A 121 20.03 8.51 -11.24
C ALA A 121 20.80 7.18 -11.04
N GLN A 122 22.13 7.22 -10.92
CA GLN A 122 22.95 6.01 -10.73
C GLN A 122 23.40 5.77 -9.28
N SER A 123 23.37 6.77 -8.39
CA SER A 123 23.80 6.62 -6.99
C SER A 123 22.77 5.93 -6.10
N TYR A 124 21.54 5.74 -6.57
CA TYR A 124 20.54 4.89 -5.90
C TYR A 124 20.71 3.40 -6.20
N ARG A 125 21.64 3.02 -7.09
CA ARG A 125 21.96 1.62 -7.36
C ARG A 125 22.70 1.04 -6.15
N LEU A 126 21.91 0.43 -5.27
CA LEU A 126 22.34 -0.53 -4.25
C LEU A 126 23.65 -0.12 -3.60
N SER A 127 23.57 0.72 -2.57
CA SER A 127 24.58 0.67 -1.52
C SER A 127 24.55 -0.76 -0.98
N LYS A 128 25.43 -1.62 -1.53
CA LYS A 128 25.62 -3.00 -1.10
C LYS A 128 25.70 -2.93 0.41
N ARG A 129 24.72 -3.51 1.10
CA ARG A 129 24.82 -3.70 2.56
C ARG A 129 26.21 -4.24 2.82
N LYS A 130 26.92 -3.62 3.76
CA LYS A 130 28.17 -4.18 4.23
C LYS A 130 27.83 -5.56 4.77
N GLU A 131 28.53 -6.56 4.28
CA GLU A 131 28.51 -7.93 4.78
C GLU A 131 28.72 -7.85 6.30
N GLY A 132 27.66 -8.00 7.08
CA GLY A 132 27.65 -7.71 8.52
C GLY A 132 26.38 -7.05 9.07
N ASP A 133 25.50 -6.47 8.23
CA ASP A 133 24.20 -6.01 8.72
C ASP A 133 23.36 -7.20 9.18
N ALA A 134 22.88 -7.15 10.43
CA ALA A 134 22.06 -8.21 11.01
C ALA A 134 20.88 -8.57 10.07
N PRO A 135 20.61 -9.88 9.84
CA PRO A 135 19.50 -10.29 9.00
C PRO A 135 18.19 -9.77 9.57
N HIS A 136 17.28 -9.39 8.69
CA HIS A 136 15.95 -8.98 9.14
C HIS A 136 15.25 -10.20 9.76
N PRO A 137 14.66 -10.09 10.96
CA PRO A 137 14.12 -11.25 11.68
C PRO A 137 12.98 -11.95 10.94
N TYR A 138 12.19 -11.20 10.16
CA TYR A 138 10.97 -11.69 9.51
C TYR A 138 11.07 -11.87 7.98
N TRP A 139 11.83 -11.01 7.31
CA TRP A 139 11.86 -10.93 5.85
C TRP A 139 13.23 -11.35 5.32
N PRO A 140 13.35 -12.29 4.37
CA PRO A 140 14.64 -12.56 3.74
C PRO A 140 15.05 -11.41 2.84
N LEU A 141 16.35 -11.11 2.79
CA LEU A 141 16.89 -10.09 1.88
C LEU A 141 16.76 -10.59 0.43
N PRO A 142 15.99 -9.90 -0.45
CA PRO A 142 15.87 -10.29 -1.85
C PRO A 142 17.18 -9.98 -2.58
N THR A 143 17.87 -11.01 -3.07
CA THR A 143 19.13 -10.89 -3.81
C THR A 143 19.03 -11.53 -5.20
N GLY A 144 19.99 -11.26 -6.08
CA GLY A 144 20.04 -11.81 -7.42
C GLY A 144 19.20 -11.06 -8.48
N SER A 145 18.90 -11.76 -9.56
CA SER A 145 18.05 -11.36 -10.68
C SER A 145 16.58 -11.12 -10.27
N ASN A 146 15.79 -10.52 -11.16
CA ASN A 146 14.37 -10.28 -10.89
C ASN A 146 13.57 -11.57 -10.67
N ASP A 147 13.96 -12.65 -11.36
CA ASP A 147 13.30 -13.95 -11.25
C ASP A 147 13.64 -14.60 -9.89
N GLU A 148 14.90 -14.53 -9.45
CA GLU A 148 15.33 -15.04 -8.12
C GLU A 148 14.68 -14.28 -6.97
N LYS A 149 14.53 -12.95 -7.10
CA LYS A 149 13.79 -12.12 -6.13
C LYS A 149 12.31 -12.50 -6.08
N THR A 150 11.71 -12.77 -7.24
CA THR A 150 10.31 -13.22 -7.35
C THR A 150 10.13 -14.57 -6.67
N ALA A 151 11.00 -15.55 -6.94
CA ALA A 151 10.97 -16.86 -6.28
C ALA A 151 11.19 -16.75 -4.76
N THR A 152 12.06 -15.85 -4.31
CA THR A 152 12.27 -15.59 -2.87
C THR A 152 10.99 -15.03 -2.23
N ALA A 153 10.34 -14.05 -2.85
CA ALA A 153 9.10 -13.47 -2.35
C ALA A 153 7.95 -14.49 -2.33
N GLU A 154 7.87 -15.38 -3.33
CA GLU A 154 6.87 -16.45 -3.37
C GLU A 154 7.03 -17.44 -2.21
N LYS A 155 8.26 -17.87 -1.89
CA LYS A 155 8.51 -18.70 -0.69
C LYS A 155 8.07 -18.02 0.60
N VAL A 156 8.20 -16.69 0.68
CA VAL A 156 7.72 -15.91 1.83
C VAL A 156 6.19 -15.91 1.87
N LEU A 157 5.52 -15.74 0.73
CA LEU A 157 4.06 -15.86 0.65
C LEU A 157 3.59 -17.24 1.11
N ASP A 158 4.21 -18.31 0.60
CA ASP A 158 3.92 -19.69 1.00
C ASP A 158 3.99 -19.87 2.51
N LYS A 159 5.08 -19.39 3.11
CA LYS A 159 5.27 -19.42 4.55
C LYS A 159 4.17 -18.66 5.28
N VAL A 160 3.82 -17.44 4.84
CA VAL A 160 2.77 -16.63 5.47
C VAL A 160 1.41 -17.30 5.39
N LEU A 161 1.05 -17.91 4.24
CA LEU A 161 -0.22 -18.60 4.08
C LEU A 161 -0.29 -19.85 4.96
N ALA A 162 0.80 -20.63 5.02
CA ALA A 162 0.87 -21.87 5.80
C ALA A 162 0.89 -21.63 7.32
N GLU A 163 1.61 -20.60 7.78
CA GLU A 163 1.78 -20.27 9.20
C GLU A 163 0.78 -19.21 9.69
N ALA A 164 -0.25 -18.91 8.90
CA ALA A 164 -1.25 -17.89 9.20
C ALA A 164 -2.00 -18.23 10.50
N VAL A 165 -1.79 -17.44 11.55
CA VAL A 165 -2.53 -17.54 12.81
C VAL A 165 -3.66 -16.53 12.90
N TRP A 166 -3.58 -15.45 12.13
CA TRP A 166 -4.58 -14.39 12.08
C TRP A 166 -4.96 -14.12 10.64
N ARG A 167 -6.26 -14.18 10.34
CA ARG A 167 -6.84 -13.85 9.04
C ARG A 167 -8.07 -12.98 9.28
N ASN A 168 -8.18 -11.85 8.59
CA ASN A 168 -9.35 -10.98 8.72
C ASN A 168 -9.65 -10.16 7.46
N VAL A 169 -10.93 -10.01 7.13
CA VAL A 169 -11.46 -9.10 6.12
C VAL A 169 -12.12 -7.91 6.85
N MET A 170 -11.62 -6.70 6.57
CA MET A 170 -12.07 -5.48 7.22
C MET A 170 -12.46 -4.43 6.20
N LEU A 171 -13.46 -3.62 6.53
CA LEU A 171 -13.79 -2.40 5.80
C LEU A 171 -13.10 -1.21 6.48
N LEU A 172 -12.24 -0.53 5.76
CA LEU A 172 -11.63 0.73 6.22
C LEU A 172 -12.61 1.89 6.02
N HIS A 173 -12.40 3.00 6.76
CA HIS A 173 -13.26 4.20 6.73
C HIS A 173 -13.52 4.77 5.34
N SER A 174 -12.63 4.53 4.37
CA SER A 174 -12.78 4.96 2.98
C SER A 174 -13.62 4.00 2.11
N GLY A 175 -14.37 3.08 2.72
CA GLY A 175 -15.13 2.03 2.00
C GLY A 175 -14.24 1.00 1.32
N VAL A 176 -12.95 0.94 1.67
CA VAL A 176 -11.99 0.02 1.06
C VAL A 176 -11.96 -1.26 1.86
N ALA A 177 -12.40 -2.37 1.26
CA ALA A 177 -12.27 -3.69 1.85
C ALA A 177 -10.82 -4.15 1.76
N VAL A 178 -10.33 -4.73 2.84
CA VAL A 178 -8.94 -5.17 3.01
C VAL A 178 -8.95 -6.56 3.60
N TYR A 179 -8.13 -7.44 3.02
CA TYR A 179 -7.82 -8.73 3.61
C TYR A 179 -6.40 -8.72 4.15
N GLU A 180 -6.25 -9.10 5.41
CA GLU A 180 -4.95 -9.23 6.04
C GLU A 180 -4.73 -10.63 6.58
N ILE A 181 -3.49 -11.08 6.44
CA ILE A 181 -2.99 -12.34 7.02
C ILE A 181 -1.77 -12.01 7.86
N ARG A 182 -1.70 -12.54 9.08
CA ARG A 182 -0.51 -12.44 9.94
C ARG A 182 -0.14 -13.79 10.51
N VAL A 183 1.15 -13.99 10.68
CA VAL A 183 1.74 -15.18 11.31
C VAL A 183 2.08 -14.90 12.77
N LEU A 184 2.66 -15.89 13.45
CA LEU A 184 3.19 -15.70 14.80
C LEU A 184 4.29 -14.62 14.80
N GLY A 185 4.23 -13.70 15.76
CA GLY A 185 5.07 -12.49 15.78
C GLY A 185 4.45 -11.29 15.06
N GLY A 186 3.24 -11.41 14.53
CA GLY A 186 2.40 -10.27 14.13
C GLY A 186 2.74 -9.65 12.78
N TRP A 187 3.84 -10.03 12.12
CA TRP A 187 4.11 -9.65 10.73
C TRP A 187 3.23 -10.42 9.75
N GLY A 188 3.12 -9.93 8.52
CA GLY A 188 2.19 -10.52 7.56
C GLY A 188 2.05 -9.79 6.24
N MET A 189 0.91 -9.96 5.59
CA MET A 189 0.63 -9.42 4.26
C MET A 189 -0.78 -8.85 4.16
N ARG A 190 -0.95 -7.87 3.26
CA ARG A 190 -2.22 -7.17 3.04
C ARG A 190 -2.60 -7.14 1.56
N TRP A 191 -3.89 -7.38 1.30
CA TRP A 191 -4.54 -7.19 0.01
C TRP A 191 -5.69 -6.19 0.14
N THR A 192 -5.91 -5.39 -0.89
CA THR A 192 -7.16 -4.65 -1.08
C THR A 192 -8.12 -5.50 -1.91
N LEU A 193 -9.38 -5.51 -1.52
CA LEU A 193 -10.47 -6.17 -2.23
C LEU A 193 -11.36 -5.11 -2.86
N ALA A 194 -11.63 -5.23 -4.16
CA ALA A 194 -12.79 -4.56 -4.75
C ALA A 194 -14.00 -5.46 -4.50
N VAL A 195 -15.05 -4.89 -3.93
CA VAL A 195 -16.28 -5.59 -3.56
C VAL A 195 -17.46 -4.88 -4.20
N GLU A 196 -18.39 -5.67 -4.72
CA GLU A 196 -19.66 -5.22 -5.28
C GLU A 196 -20.80 -5.82 -4.47
N ARG A 197 -21.93 -5.12 -4.39
CA ARG A 197 -23.15 -5.65 -3.76
C ARG A 197 -24.02 -6.30 -4.83
N ASP A 198 -24.46 -7.53 -4.58
CA ASP A 198 -25.50 -8.13 -5.41
C ASP A 198 -26.76 -7.26 -5.31
N GLY A 199 -27.17 -6.66 -6.42
CA GLY A 199 -28.35 -5.78 -6.49
C GLY A 199 -28.05 -4.31 -6.82
N ASP A 200 -26.78 -3.88 -6.79
CA ASP A 200 -26.38 -2.66 -7.49
C ASP A 200 -26.25 -2.98 -9.00
N GLU A 201 -27.33 -3.49 -9.61
CA GLU A 201 -27.46 -3.33 -11.05
C GLU A 201 -27.48 -1.82 -11.27
N VAL A 202 -26.38 -1.30 -11.82
CA VAL A 202 -26.29 0.09 -12.25
C VAL A 202 -27.46 0.28 -13.20
N GLU A 203 -28.57 0.83 -12.69
CA GLU A 203 -29.69 1.26 -13.51
C GLU A 203 -29.06 2.13 -14.57
N GLY A 204 -29.00 1.57 -15.78
CA GLY A 204 -28.27 2.15 -16.88
C GLY A 204 -28.72 3.58 -17.00
N GLN A 205 -27.77 4.51 -16.87
CA GLN A 205 -27.92 5.83 -17.45
C GLN A 205 -28.24 5.58 -18.92
N GLY A 206 -29.53 5.72 -19.20
CA GLY A 206 -30.13 5.53 -20.49
C GLY A 206 -29.32 6.33 -21.51
N ALA A 207 -29.04 5.64 -22.61
CA ALA A 207 -28.53 6.23 -23.80
C ALA A 207 -29.47 7.35 -24.28
N ASP A 208 -29.13 8.61 -23.97
CA ASP A 208 -29.52 9.72 -24.82
C ASP A 208 -28.54 9.75 -26.00
N ASP A 209 -28.81 8.84 -26.93
CA ASP A 209 -28.28 8.81 -28.28
C ASP A 209 -28.82 10.02 -29.05
N ASN A 210 -28.07 11.13 -29.02
CA ASN A 210 -28.17 12.14 -30.08
C ASN A 210 -26.92 13.02 -30.15
N THR A 211 -25.85 12.57 -30.82
CA THR A 211 -24.91 13.49 -31.46
C THR A 211 -24.35 12.88 -32.74
N SER A 212 -24.93 13.36 -33.83
CA SER A 212 -24.53 13.29 -35.22
C SER A 212 -23.01 13.30 -35.48
N ASP A 213 -22.55 12.21 -36.07
CA ASP A 213 -21.84 12.13 -37.35
C ASP A 213 -21.02 13.37 -37.74
N SER A 214 -19.69 13.30 -37.53
CA SER A 214 -18.74 14.13 -38.26
C SER A 214 -17.52 13.31 -38.64
N VAL A 215 -17.56 12.86 -39.88
CA VAL A 215 -16.47 12.30 -40.67
C VAL A 215 -15.19 13.12 -40.52
N ARG A 216 -14.14 12.50 -39.98
CA ARG A 216 -12.75 12.94 -40.21
C ARG A 216 -11.94 11.79 -40.76
N GLN A 217 -11.62 11.89 -42.04
CA GLN A 217 -10.55 11.13 -42.68
C GLN A 217 -9.23 11.47 -42.00
N THR A 218 -8.49 10.46 -41.55
CA THR A 218 -7.10 10.58 -41.13
C THR A 218 -6.21 9.81 -42.09
N THR A 219 -5.52 10.56 -42.95
CA THR A 219 -4.39 10.12 -43.75
C THR A 219 -3.24 9.68 -42.83
N THR A 220 -2.75 8.46 -43.03
CA THR A 220 -1.57 7.91 -42.38
C THR A 220 -0.30 8.54 -42.96
N MET A 221 0.45 9.26 -42.12
CA MET A 221 1.86 9.58 -42.35
C MET A 221 2.70 8.74 -41.39
N GLN A 222 3.62 7.94 -41.95
CA GLN A 222 4.69 7.28 -41.20
C GLN A 222 5.62 8.34 -40.62
N GLY A 223 5.74 8.34 -39.29
CA GLY A 223 6.74 9.10 -38.54
C GLY A 223 7.36 8.18 -37.52
N GLU A 224 8.63 7.87 -37.73
CA GLU A 224 9.54 7.32 -36.73
C GLU A 224 9.74 8.36 -35.61
N ASP A 225 10.07 7.86 -34.42
CA ASP A 225 10.54 8.58 -33.23
C ASP A 225 9.50 9.20 -32.28
N GLY A 226 9.49 8.64 -31.06
CA GLY A 226 9.24 9.38 -29.82
C GLY A 226 7.83 9.33 -29.25
N ASP A 227 7.42 8.19 -28.68
CA ASP A 227 6.12 8.10 -28.00
C ASP A 227 6.24 8.16 -26.47
N ALA A 228 5.81 9.31 -25.92
CA ALA A 228 5.60 9.53 -24.51
C ALA A 228 4.19 9.07 -24.12
N VAL A 229 4.10 7.87 -23.55
CA VAL A 229 2.83 7.31 -23.07
C VAL A 229 2.36 8.07 -21.82
N VAL A 230 1.38 8.95 -22.01
CA VAL A 230 0.60 9.57 -20.93
C VAL A 230 -0.38 8.54 -20.38
N LEU A 231 -0.12 8.04 -19.17
CA LEU A 231 -1.06 7.21 -18.42
C LEU A 231 -2.04 8.12 -17.67
N ASN A 232 -3.29 8.19 -18.16
CA ASN A 232 -4.39 8.79 -17.43
C ASN A 232 -4.92 7.77 -16.39
N GLU A 233 -4.49 7.91 -15.14
CA GLU A 233 -5.18 7.31 -13.99
C GLU A 233 -6.38 8.20 -13.64
N THR A 234 -7.55 7.93 -14.22
CA THR A 234 -8.82 8.54 -13.80
C THR A 234 -9.25 7.95 -12.45
N ASN A 235 -8.75 8.56 -11.39
CA ASN A 235 -9.14 8.27 -10.01
C ASN A 235 -10.44 9.04 -9.71
N SER A 236 -11.59 8.49 -10.10
CA SER A 236 -12.91 9.06 -9.78
C SER A 236 -13.22 8.86 -8.29
N SER A 237 -12.74 9.79 -7.47
CA SER A 237 -13.07 9.88 -6.05
C SER A 237 -14.40 10.63 -5.88
N ALA A 238 -15.52 9.91 -5.92
CA ALA A 238 -16.80 10.46 -5.52
C ALA A 238 -16.81 10.68 -3.99
N THR A 239 -16.75 11.94 -3.57
CA THR A 239 -16.83 12.34 -2.17
C THR A 239 -18.28 12.22 -1.69
N VAL A 240 -18.66 11.03 -1.20
CA VAL A 240 -19.93 10.85 -0.48
C VAL A 240 -19.79 11.48 0.90
N LYS A 241 -20.66 12.44 1.21
CA LYS A 241 -20.70 13.11 2.51
C LYS A 241 -21.19 12.11 3.57
N PRO A 242 -20.43 11.86 4.66
CA PRO A 242 -20.85 10.89 5.67
C PRO A 242 -21.99 11.48 6.51
N THR A 243 -23.22 11.05 6.23
CA THR A 243 -24.37 11.25 7.11
C THR A 243 -24.15 10.42 8.38
N ALA A 244 -24.37 10.99 9.56
CA ALA A 244 -24.25 10.27 10.82
C ALA A 244 -25.16 9.04 10.80
N ALA A 245 -24.56 7.84 10.81
CA ALA A 245 -25.28 6.58 10.69
C ALA A 245 -26.16 6.35 11.92
N ASP A 246 -27.42 6.01 11.68
CA ASP A 246 -28.35 5.57 12.72
C ASP A 246 -27.84 4.22 13.25
N PRO A 247 -27.74 3.97 14.57
CA PRO A 247 -27.25 2.70 15.11
C PRO A 247 -28.01 1.46 14.63
N LYS A 248 -29.17 1.61 13.97
CA LYS A 248 -29.89 0.51 13.30
C LYS A 248 -29.26 0.06 11.97
N ASP A 249 -28.38 0.86 11.37
CA ASP A 249 -27.80 0.55 10.05
C ASP A 249 -26.60 -0.39 10.10
N GLU A 250 -25.93 -0.55 11.26
CA GLU A 250 -24.80 -1.49 11.38
C GLU A 250 -25.23 -2.95 11.22
N GLU A 251 -26.45 -3.31 11.63
CA GLU A 251 -26.94 -4.69 11.53
C GLU A 251 -27.33 -5.07 10.09
N SER A 252 -27.78 -4.09 9.28
CA SER A 252 -28.15 -4.29 7.88
C SER A 252 -26.95 -4.63 6.99
N LEU A 253 -25.78 -4.04 7.29
CA LEU A 253 -24.54 -4.34 6.55
C LEU A 253 -24.07 -5.80 6.70
N ALA A 254 -24.50 -6.50 7.76
CA ALA A 254 -24.07 -7.88 8.03
C ALA A 254 -24.76 -8.95 7.14
N GLN A 255 -25.82 -8.59 6.41
CA GLN A 255 -26.60 -9.51 5.57
C GLN A 255 -26.47 -9.26 4.06
N THR A 256 -25.64 -8.30 3.65
CA THR A 256 -25.47 -7.99 2.24
C THR A 256 -24.58 -9.03 1.56
N ASN A 257 -25.04 -9.53 0.41
CA ASN A 257 -24.25 -10.43 -0.44
C ASN A 257 -23.17 -9.60 -1.14
N TRP A 258 -22.00 -9.50 -0.51
CA TRP A 258 -20.82 -8.89 -1.13
C TRP A 258 -20.10 -9.91 -1.99
N LYS A 259 -19.73 -9.50 -3.20
CA LYS A 259 -18.92 -10.28 -4.12
C LYS A 259 -17.56 -9.62 -4.32
N ILE A 260 -16.49 -10.39 -4.14
CA ILE A 260 -15.12 -9.91 -4.43
C ILE A 260 -14.92 -9.97 -5.95
N THR A 261 -14.69 -8.81 -6.58
CA THR A 261 -14.47 -8.73 -8.03
C THR A 261 -13.01 -8.53 -8.41
N ARG A 262 -12.20 -7.97 -7.50
CA ARG A 262 -10.75 -7.80 -7.74
C ARG A 262 -9.95 -7.94 -6.45
N VAL A 263 -8.78 -8.54 -6.56
CA VAL A 263 -7.82 -8.71 -5.46
C VAL A 263 -6.50 -8.06 -5.87
N THR A 264 -6.00 -7.14 -5.05
CA THR A 264 -4.75 -6.42 -5.32
C THR A 264 -3.82 -6.52 -4.11
N PHE A 265 -2.62 -7.06 -4.30
CA PHE A 265 -1.61 -7.06 -3.24
C PHE A 265 -1.16 -5.62 -2.94
N ARG A 266 -1.11 -5.26 -1.65
CA ARG A 266 -0.74 -3.89 -1.23
C ARG A 266 0.62 -3.82 -0.57
N GLY A 267 1.02 -4.85 0.16
CA GLY A 267 2.34 -4.88 0.77
C GLY A 267 2.48 -5.80 1.96
N LEU A 268 3.65 -5.67 2.57
CA LEU A 268 4.07 -6.37 3.77
C LEU A 268 3.59 -5.59 5.00
N LEU A 269 3.30 -6.32 6.07
CA LEU A 269 2.89 -5.79 7.36
C LEU A 269 4.00 -6.07 8.37
N GLU A 270 4.49 -5.01 9.01
CA GLU A 270 5.38 -5.14 10.16
C GLU A 270 4.62 -5.70 11.38
N PRO A 271 5.35 -6.25 12.37
CA PRO A 271 4.80 -6.49 13.69
C PRO A 271 4.15 -5.23 14.24
N ILE A 272 3.08 -5.39 15.02
CA ILE A 272 2.42 -4.25 15.65
C ILE A 272 3.27 -3.84 16.85
N ALA A 273 3.94 -2.69 16.72
CA ALA A 273 4.83 -2.16 17.74
C ALA A 273 4.12 -2.02 19.10
N GLY A 274 4.83 -2.37 20.18
CA GLY A 274 4.31 -2.24 21.54
C GLY A 274 3.45 -3.41 22.02
N LEU A 275 3.28 -4.44 21.18
CA LEU A 275 2.61 -5.67 21.58
C LEU A 275 3.55 -6.89 21.56
N ASP A 276 4.86 -6.65 21.49
CA ASP A 276 5.91 -7.68 21.50
C ASP A 276 6.03 -8.38 22.86
N HIS A 277 5.40 -7.83 23.91
CA HIS A 277 5.49 -8.29 25.30
C HIS A 277 4.37 -9.25 25.74
N GLU A 278 3.37 -9.51 24.89
CA GLU A 278 2.21 -10.37 25.19
C GLU A 278 2.30 -11.78 24.55
N LEU A 279 3.51 -12.23 24.20
CA LEU A 279 3.77 -13.54 23.60
C LEU A 279 4.60 -14.43 24.54
#